data_AF-A0A2V8KMW2-F1
#
_entry.id   AF-A0A2V8KMW2-F1
#
_cell.length_a   1.000
_cell.length_b   1.000
_cell.length_c   1.000
_cell.angle_alpha   90.00
_cell.angle_beta   90.00
_cell.angle_gamma   90.00
#
_symmetry.space_group_name_H-M   'P 1'
#
loop_
_entity.id
_entity.type
_entity.pdbx_description
1 polymer ?
#
loop_
_entity_poly.entity_id
_entity_poly.type
_entity_poly.pdbx_seq_one_letter_code
_entity_poly.pdbx_strand_id
1 'polypeptide(L)' 'MPQAGQVNTQFGVYKNLCCGAEIVITKGAIFPDCPNHLQLTTIWKPVDFEMILTKVIQKKAGSEPAD' A
#
# COMPACT_ATOMS: atom_id res chain seq x y z
N MET A 1 -1.67 13.10 1.60
CA MET A 1 -1.03 11.77 1.71
C MET A 1 -0.14 11.80 2.94
N PRO A 2 -0.27 10.84 3.88
CA PRO A 2 0.56 10.81 5.08
C PRO A 2 2.04 10.68 4.76
N GLN A 3 2.88 11.23 5.64
CA GLN A 3 4.34 11.17 5.56
C GLN A 3 4.90 10.33 6.71
N ALA A 4 6.11 9.81 6.54
CA ALA A 4 6.86 9.19 7.62
C ALA A 4 6.93 10.10 8.86
N GLY A 5 6.81 9.50 10.05
CA GLY A 5 6.73 10.21 11.32
C GLY A 5 5.34 10.69 11.73
N GLN A 6 4.36 10.73 10.81
CA GLN A 6 2.99 11.08 11.16
C GLN A 6 2.26 9.92 11.83
N VAL A 7 1.30 10.22 12.71
CA VAL A 7 0.43 9.21 13.33
C VAL A 7 -0.72 8.88 12.39
N ASN A 8 -0.94 7.60 12.18
CA ASN A 8 -2.05 7.09 11.38
C ASN A 8 -3.35 7.12 12.18
N THR A 9 -4.42 7.64 11.57
CA THR A 9 -5.73 7.81 12.24
C THR A 9 -6.71 6.67 11.97
N GLN A 10 -6.41 5.80 11.00
CA GLN A 10 -7.31 4.74 10.53
C GLN A 10 -6.55 3.45 10.25
N PHE A 11 -7.15 2.28 10.48
CA PHE A 11 -6.54 1.01 10.05
C PHE A 11 -6.62 0.89 8.52
N GLY A 12 -5.53 0.46 7.87
CA GLY A 12 -5.55 0.24 6.43
C GLY A 12 -4.23 -0.26 5.84
N VAL A 13 -4.28 -0.56 4.54
CA VAL A 13 -3.10 -0.87 3.73
C VAL A 13 -2.62 0.43 3.08
N TYR A 14 -1.32 0.70 3.16
CA TYR A 14 -0.69 1.87 2.57
C TYR A 14 0.46 1.47 1.67
N LYS A 15 0.60 2.18 0.55
CA LYS A 15 1.66 2.01 -0.43
C LYS A 15 2.58 3.23 -0.43
N ASN A 16 3.89 3.02 -0.33
CA ASN A 16 4.83 4.13 -0.47
C ASN A 16 4.98 4.57 -1.93
N LEU A 17 5.22 5.86 -2.16
CA LEU A 17 5.35 6.40 -3.51
C LEU A 17 6.71 6.12 -4.14
N CYS A 18 7.77 5.95 -3.34
CA CYS A 18 9.13 5.78 -3.85
C CYS A 18 9.41 4.37 -4.39
N CYS A 19 9.00 3.32 -3.68
CA CYS A 19 9.25 1.93 -4.09
C CYS A 19 7.98 1.18 -4.52
N GLY A 20 6.81 1.70 -4.18
CA GLY A 20 5.56 0.97 -4.31
C GLY A 20 5.39 -0.19 -3.32
N ALA A 21 6.11 -0.18 -2.19
CA ALA A 21 5.96 -1.20 -1.14
C ALA A 21 4.65 -0.98 -0.37
N GLU A 22 3.95 -2.08 -0.07
CA GLU A 22 2.66 -2.07 0.62
C GLU A 22 2.82 -2.60 2.05
N ILE A 23 2.25 -1.90 3.02
CA ILE A 23 2.27 -2.28 4.44
C ILE A 23 0.89 -2.09 5.08
N VAL A 24 0.60 -2.91 6.09
CA VAL A 24 -0.56 -2.75 6.96
C VAL A 24 -0.17 -1.82 8.11
N ILE A 25 -0.95 -0.75 8.34
CA ILE A 25 -0.73 0.16 9.45
C ILE A 25 -1.99 0.24 10.30
N THR A 26 -1.83 0.03 11.61
CA THR A 26 -2.92 0.15 12.58
C THR A 26 -3.19 1.61 12.94
N LYS A 27 -4.40 1.89 13.43
CA LYS A 27 -4.72 3.21 14.01
C LYS A 27 -3.78 3.49 15.20
N GLY A 28 -3.25 4.70 15.26
CA GLY A 28 -2.30 5.15 16.28
C GLY A 28 -0.84 4.81 15.99
N ALA A 29 -0.55 3.97 14.99
CA ALA A 29 0.83 3.68 14.61
C ALA A 29 1.45 4.83 13.81
N ILE A 30 2.78 4.92 13.85
CA ILE A 30 3.55 5.93 13.11
C ILE A 30 3.88 5.39 11.72
N PHE A 31 3.75 6.22 10.69
CA PHE A 31 4.21 5.88 9.34
C PHE A 31 5.75 5.72 9.34
N PRO A 32 6.28 4.55 8.92
CA PRO A 32 7.72 4.33 8.90
C PRO A 32 8.37 5.01 7.70
N ASP A 33 9.67 5.22 7.79
CA ASP A 33 10.52 5.56 6.64
C ASP A 33 10.72 4.36 5.72
N CYS A 34 10.98 4.65 4.44
CA CYS A 34 11.35 3.62 3.48
C CYS A 34 12.79 3.17 3.74
N PRO A 35 13.03 1.87 3.98
CA PRO A 35 14.36 1.35 4.30
C PRO A 35 15.38 1.53 3.14
N ASN A 36 14.89 1.68 1.91
CA ASN A 36 15.73 1.88 0.73
C ASN A 36 16.10 3.34 0.48
N HIS A 37 15.42 4.29 1.14
CA HIS A 37 15.55 5.72 0.88
C HIS A 37 15.57 6.54 2.19
N LEU A 38 16.51 6.22 3.08
CA LEU A 38 16.61 6.79 4.43
C LEU A 38 16.79 8.33 4.47
N GLN A 39 17.23 8.95 3.37
CA GLN A 39 17.46 10.39 3.30
C GLN A 39 16.30 11.17 2.67
N LEU A 40 15.21 10.49 2.27
CA LEU A 40 14.08 11.11 1.60
C LEU A 40 12.82 10.96 2.43
N THR A 41 11.99 12.02 2.48
CA THR A 41 10.68 11.95 3.11
C THR A 41 9.82 10.90 2.41
N THR A 42 9.46 9.85 3.15
CA THR A 42 8.60 8.80 2.61
C THR A 42 7.14 9.24 2.66
N ILE A 43 6.48 9.20 1.50
CA ILE A 43 5.04 9.51 1.37
C ILE A 43 4.27 8.20 1.18
N TRP A 44 3.20 8.05 1.95
CA TRP A 44 2.33 6.89 1.95
C TRP A 44 0.96 7.23 1.38
N LYS A 45 0.43 6.36 0.52
CA LYS A 45 -0.90 6.48 -0.07
C LYS A 45 -1.76 5.30 0.38
N PRO A 46 -2.98 5.52 0.92
CA PRO A 46 -3.88 4.41 1.23
C PRO A 46 -4.22 3.64 -0.05
N VAL A 47 -4.31 2.32 0.07
CA VAL A 47 -4.74 1.45 -1.02
C VAL A 47 -6.22 1.14 -0.83
N ASP A 48 -7.06 1.71 -1.70
CA ASP A 48 -8.49 1.41 -1.73
C ASP A 48 -8.74 -0.05 -2.09
N PHE A 49 -9.35 -0.78 -1.17
CA PHE A 49 -9.62 -2.22 -1.31
C PHE A 49 -10.55 -2.54 -2.49
N GLU A 50 -11.48 -1.64 -2.83
CA GLU A 50 -12.37 -1.78 -3.98
C GLU A 50 -11.60 -1.84 -5.32
N MET A 51 -10.49 -1.09 -5.43
CA MET A 51 -9.59 -1.14 -6.59
C MET A 51 -8.74 -2.42 -6.64
N ILE A 52 -8.46 -3.04 -5.50
CA ILE A 52 -7.69 -4.31 -5.48
C ILE A 52 -8.57 -5.46 -5.97
N LEU A 53 -9.82 -5.54 -5.50
CA LEU A 53 -10.76 -6.59 -5.91
C LEU A 53 -11.02 -6.59 -7.42
N THR A 54 -11.23 -5.41 -8.01
CA THR A 54 -11.40 -5.28 -9.48
C THR A 54 -10.17 -5.76 -10.24
N LYS A 55 -8.96 -5.44 -9.77
CA LYS A 55 -7.73 -5.94 -10.41
C LYS A 55 -7.61 -7.45 -10.29
N VAL A 56 -7.92 -8.07 -9.13
CA VAL A 56 -7.83 -9.52 -8.93
C VAL A 56 -8.82 -10.28 -9.82
N ILE A 57 -10.05 -9.76 -9.97
CA ILE A 57 -11.06 -10.35 -10.86
C ILE A 57 -10.59 -10.32 -12.33
N GLN A 58 -9.96 -9.23 -12.78
CA GLN A 58 -9.39 -9.17 -14.13
C GLN A 58 -8.23 -10.16 -14.35
N LYS A 59 -7.41 -10.47 -13.34
CA LYS A 59 -6.31 -11.44 -13.51
C LYS A 59 -6.78 -12.89 -13.53
N LYS A 60 -7.90 -13.21 -12.87
CA LYS A 60 -8.46 -14.57 -12.83
C LYS A 60 -9.20 -15.00 -14.11
N ALA A 61 -9.54 -14.07 -14.99
CA ALA A 61 -10.24 -14.37 -16.24
C ALA A 61 -9.33 -14.88 -17.38
N GLY A 62 -8.02 -15.04 -17.15
CA GLY A 62 -7.05 -15.45 -18.18
C GLY A 62 -6.48 -16.87 -18.02
N SER A 63 -7.12 -17.76 -17.26
CA SER A 63 -6.66 -19.14 -17.06
C SER A 63 -7.72 -20.14 -17.50
N GLU A 64 -7.92 -20.25 -18.81
CA GLU A 64 -8.61 -21.40 -19.41
C GLU A 64 -7.73 -22.66 -19.24
N PRO A 65 -8.27 -23.80 -18.80
CA PRO A 65 -7.53 -25.06 -18.80
C PRO A 65 -7.40 -25.53 -20.26
N ALA A 66 -6.17 -25.85 -20.67
CA ALA A 66 -5.92 -26.55 -21.93
C ALA A 66 -6.43 -28.00 -21.81
N ASP A 67 -7.27 -28.41 -22.75
CA ASP A 67 -7.73 -29.79 -22.99
C ASP A 67 -6.63 -30.61 -23.68
#